data_AF-A0A2X0N0P9-F1
#
_entry.id   AF-A0A2X0N0P9-F1
#
_cell.length_a   1.000
_cell.length_b   1.000
_cell.length_c   1.000
_cell.angle_alpha   90.00
_cell.angle_beta   90.00
_cell.angle_gamma   90.00
#
_symmetry.space_group_name_H-M   'P 1'
#
loop_
_entity.id
_entity.type
_entity.pdbx_description
1 polymer ?
#
loop_
_entity_poly.entity_id
_entity_poly.type
_entity_poly.pdbx_seq_one_letter_code
_entity_poly.pdbx_strand_id
1 'polypeptide(L)'
;MQSASARTEPTKRCVCFRSEVPLRAAENHSEENSVEPSRITTSRQPERQQFILKLARAFMMFGAPSHRLEAQLQATARVLEINCQVIYIPAVMLVSFGDSATHTSEVRFVRQSSGLDLGKLKTAYMIYYDTIYDKISVTDASKQLDDLMLAGPVSGGRKLEMVAFG
;
A
#
# COMPACT_ATOMS: atom_id res chain seq x y z
N MET A 1 -23.52 -42.14 41.29
CA MET A 1 -23.46 -40.65 41.36
C MET A 1 -22.05 -40.24 40.99
N GLN A 2 -21.86 -39.85 39.72
CA GLN A 2 -20.59 -39.40 39.16
C GLN A 2 -20.51 -37.88 39.22
N SER A 3 -19.36 -37.33 39.55
CA SER A 3 -18.99 -35.96 39.16
C SER A 3 -17.47 -35.85 39.04
N ALA A 4 -17.06 -35.41 37.86
CA ALA A 4 -15.74 -35.50 37.27
C ALA A 4 -14.97 -34.17 37.30
N SER A 5 -13.71 -34.29 36.89
CA SER A 5 -12.60 -33.33 36.95
C SER A 5 -12.64 -32.16 35.95
N ALA A 6 -12.11 -31.02 36.42
CA ALA A 6 -11.39 -29.90 35.77
C ALA A 6 -11.54 -29.54 34.27
N ARG A 7 -11.78 -28.24 33.99
CA ARG A 7 -10.93 -27.41 33.09
C ARG A 7 -11.28 -25.91 33.14
N THR A 8 -10.24 -25.08 33.13
CA THR A 8 -10.25 -23.61 33.05
C THR A 8 -10.11 -23.14 31.59
N GLU A 9 -10.90 -22.15 31.16
CA GLU A 9 -10.63 -21.27 30.01
C GLU A 9 -11.21 -19.85 30.27
N PRO A 10 -10.46 -18.76 30.00
CA PRO A 10 -10.96 -17.39 30.18
C PRO A 10 -11.56 -16.81 28.89
N THR A 11 -12.81 -16.36 28.96
CA THR A 11 -13.45 -15.57 27.90
C THR A 11 -13.19 -14.08 28.03
N LYS A 12 -12.72 -13.50 26.92
CA LYS A 12 -13.08 -12.16 26.38
C LYS A 12 -12.74 -10.94 27.24
N ARG A 13 -11.64 -10.25 26.88
CA ARG A 13 -11.49 -8.82 27.13
C ARG A 13 -11.29 -8.09 25.80
N CYS A 14 -12.31 -7.31 25.45
CA CYS A 14 -12.31 -6.29 24.41
C CYS A 14 -11.15 -5.32 24.68
N VAL A 15 -10.28 -5.08 23.69
CA VAL A 15 -9.23 -4.06 23.80
C VAL A 15 -9.58 -2.90 22.88
N CYS A 16 -10.19 -1.86 23.48
CA CYS A 16 -10.17 -0.52 22.93
C CYS A 16 -8.73 0.01 22.94
N PHE A 17 -8.23 0.33 21.75
CA PHE A 17 -7.54 1.58 21.42
C PHE A 17 -6.84 2.32 22.57
N ARG A 18 -5.58 1.97 22.82
CA ARG A 18 -4.58 2.86 23.42
C ARG A 18 -3.25 2.62 22.72
N SER A 19 -3.03 3.33 21.62
CA SER A 19 -1.71 3.47 21.03
C SER A 19 -1.17 4.84 21.45
N GLU A 20 -0.63 4.92 22.67
CA GLU A 20 0.36 5.95 22.99
C GLU A 20 1.63 5.55 22.25
N VAL A 21 1.77 6.03 21.01
CA VAL A 21 2.99 5.86 20.22
C VAL A 21 3.89 7.06 20.53
N PRO A 22 5.09 6.85 21.09
CA PRO A 22 6.00 7.94 21.34
C PRO A 22 6.47 8.52 20.00
N LEU A 23 6.39 9.85 19.86
CA LEU A 23 7.15 10.59 18.87
C LEU A 23 8.64 10.36 19.19
N ARG A 24 9.29 9.46 18.45
CA ARG A 24 10.76 9.43 18.41
C ARG A 24 11.24 10.14 17.15
N ALA A 25 11.94 11.23 17.43
CA ALA A 25 12.56 12.14 16.48
C ALA A 25 13.59 11.43 15.59
N ALA A 26 13.87 12.09 14.48
CA ALA A 26 14.81 11.72 13.44
C ALA A 26 16.19 11.29 13.98
N GLU A 27 16.63 10.10 13.57
CA GLU A 27 18.04 9.74 13.53
C GLU A 27 18.37 9.32 12.10
N ASN A 28 19.11 10.20 11.44
CA ASN A 28 19.75 9.93 10.17
C ASN A 28 20.84 8.87 10.41
N HIS A 29 20.60 7.65 9.96
CA HIS A 29 21.67 6.72 9.63
C HIS A 29 21.64 6.50 8.13
N SER A 30 22.42 7.33 7.45
CA SER A 30 22.99 7.03 6.15
C SER A 30 24.02 5.91 6.33
N GLU A 31 23.58 4.67 6.19
CA GLU A 31 24.47 3.53 5.95
C GLU A 31 23.98 2.78 4.71
N GLU A 32 24.71 3.07 3.63
CA GLU A 32 25.14 2.15 2.58
C GLU A 32 24.08 1.28 1.89
N ASN A 33 23.54 1.87 0.84
CA ASN A 33 23.36 1.26 -0.47
C ASN A 33 23.88 -0.18 -0.63
N SER A 34 22.99 -1.15 -0.46
CA SER A 34 22.92 -2.35 -1.31
C SER A 34 21.54 -3.00 -1.16
N VAL A 35 20.48 -2.19 -1.26
CA VAL A 35 19.20 -2.77 -1.68
C VAL A 35 19.32 -2.90 -3.18
N GLU A 36 19.87 -4.04 -3.62
CA GLU A 36 19.79 -4.50 -5.01
C GLU A 36 18.38 -4.14 -5.49
N PRO A 37 18.27 -3.30 -6.54
CA PRO A 37 16.98 -2.86 -7.04
C PRO A 37 16.23 -4.14 -7.27
N SER A 38 15.15 -4.40 -6.52
CA SER A 38 14.41 -5.65 -6.62
C SER A 38 14.18 -5.84 -8.10
N ARG A 39 14.94 -6.77 -8.71
CA ARG A 39 15.20 -6.72 -10.14
C ARG A 39 13.83 -6.60 -10.77
N ILE A 40 13.60 -5.48 -11.45
CA ILE A 40 12.73 -5.51 -12.60
C ILE A 40 13.55 -6.35 -13.58
N THR A 41 13.65 -7.67 -13.33
CA THR A 41 13.77 -8.62 -14.41
C THR A 41 12.56 -8.25 -15.24
N THR A 42 12.83 -7.77 -16.44
CA THR A 42 11.85 -7.48 -17.46
C THR A 42 11.17 -8.79 -17.83
N SER A 43 10.36 -9.32 -16.91
CA SER A 43 9.37 -10.35 -17.15
C SER A 43 8.15 -9.64 -17.71
N ARG A 44 7.49 -10.30 -18.65
CA ARG A 44 6.27 -9.84 -19.32
C ARG A 44 5.16 -9.63 -18.27
N GLN A 45 5.12 -8.44 -17.68
CA GLN A 45 4.12 -8.10 -16.66
C GLN A 45 2.86 -7.62 -17.39
N PRO A 46 1.73 -8.33 -17.29
CA PRO A 46 0.46 -7.79 -17.73
C PRO A 46 0.18 -6.49 -16.95
N GLU A 47 -0.25 -5.45 -17.67
CA GLU A 47 -0.47 -4.09 -17.14
C GLU A 47 -1.31 -4.06 -15.84
N ARG A 48 -2.21 -5.03 -15.69
CA ARG A 48 -3.04 -5.24 -14.50
C ARG A 48 -2.25 -5.61 -13.24
N GLN A 49 -1.22 -6.43 -13.34
CA GLN A 49 -0.34 -6.75 -12.20
C GLN A 49 0.46 -5.52 -11.78
N GLN A 50 0.95 -4.76 -12.76
CA GLN A 50 1.70 -3.53 -12.50
C GLN A 50 0.83 -2.47 -11.79
N PHE A 51 -0.44 -2.37 -12.16
CA PHE A 51 -1.39 -1.49 -11.48
C PHE A 51 -1.53 -1.81 -9.99
N ILE A 52 -1.68 -3.09 -9.63
CA ILE A 52 -1.80 -3.52 -8.22
C ILE A 52 -0.54 -3.12 -7.42
N LEU A 53 0.65 -3.31 -8.00
CA LEU A 53 1.91 -2.94 -7.36
C LEU A 53 2.03 -1.42 -7.14
N LYS A 54 1.64 -0.62 -8.14
CA LYS A 54 1.62 0.85 -8.03
C LYS A 54 0.61 1.34 -7.00
N LEU A 55 -0.58 0.74 -6.97
CA LEU A 55 -1.63 1.06 -6.01
C LEU A 55 -1.19 0.76 -4.57
N ALA A 56 -0.62 -0.43 -4.36
CA ALA A 56 -0.05 -0.83 -3.08
C ALA A 56 1.01 0.17 -2.58
N ARG A 57 1.91 0.55 -3.49
CA ARG A 57 2.96 1.54 -3.21
C ARG A 57 2.38 2.90 -2.83
N ALA A 58 1.41 3.40 -3.59
CA ALA A 58 0.76 4.67 -3.35
C ALA A 58 0.05 4.69 -1.98
N PHE A 59 -0.69 3.64 -1.64
CA PHE A 59 -1.36 3.55 -0.33
C PHE A 59 -0.40 3.49 0.85
N MET A 60 0.74 2.78 0.70
CA MET A 60 1.79 2.79 1.74
C MET A 60 2.46 4.15 1.88
N MET A 61 2.69 4.85 0.76
CA MET A 61 3.33 6.16 0.74
C MET A 61 2.46 7.26 1.37
N PHE A 62 1.12 7.20 1.23
CA PHE A 62 0.22 8.22 1.77
C PHE A 62 -0.34 7.93 3.17
N GLY A 63 -0.01 6.78 3.75
CA GLY A 63 -0.38 6.43 5.12
C GLY A 63 -1.79 5.83 5.25
N ALA A 64 -2.22 5.03 4.27
CA ALA A 64 -3.47 4.29 4.38
C ALA A 64 -3.43 3.28 5.55
N PRO A 65 -4.59 2.96 6.17
CA PRO A 65 -4.64 2.01 7.30
C PRO A 65 -4.15 0.62 6.88
N SER A 66 -3.03 0.19 7.46
CA SER A 66 -2.30 -1.03 7.08
C SER A 66 -3.16 -2.31 7.10
N HIS A 67 -3.92 -2.51 8.18
CA HIS A 67 -4.74 -3.72 8.35
C HIS A 67 -5.89 -3.85 7.33
N ARG A 68 -6.29 -2.76 6.67
CA ARG A 68 -7.35 -2.78 5.63
C ARG A 68 -6.79 -2.86 4.22
N LEU A 69 -5.53 -2.46 4.06
CA LEU A 69 -4.87 -2.34 2.78
C LEU A 69 -4.73 -3.71 2.11
N GLU A 70 -4.41 -4.75 2.89
CA GLU A 70 -4.37 -6.14 2.39
C GLU A 70 -5.70 -6.59 1.79
N ALA A 71 -6.79 -6.45 2.55
CA ALA A 71 -8.13 -6.83 2.08
C ALA A 71 -8.59 -6.00 0.86
N GLN A 72 -8.26 -4.71 0.82
CA GLN A 72 -8.56 -3.84 -0.32
C GLN A 72 -7.83 -4.28 -1.58
N LEU A 73 -6.52 -4.51 -1.52
CA LEU A 73 -5.75 -4.99 -2.67
C LEU A 73 -6.19 -6.38 -3.12
N GLN A 74 -6.46 -7.29 -2.18
CA GLN A 74 -6.97 -8.62 -2.48
C GLN A 74 -8.33 -8.57 -3.18
N ALA A 75 -9.24 -7.68 -2.76
CA ALA A 75 -10.51 -7.48 -3.44
C ALA A 75 -10.32 -6.91 -4.86
N THR A 76 -9.40 -5.96 -5.02
CA THR A 76 -9.06 -5.35 -6.33
C THR A 76 -8.58 -6.40 -7.32
N ALA A 77 -7.70 -7.29 -6.89
CA ALA A 77 -7.17 -8.34 -7.74
C ALA A 77 -8.25 -9.30 -8.22
N ARG A 78 -9.24 -9.60 -7.37
CA ARG A 78 -10.40 -10.42 -7.76
C ARG A 78 -11.25 -9.74 -8.84
N VAL A 79 -11.47 -8.43 -8.73
CA VAL A 79 -12.20 -7.66 -9.75
C VAL A 79 -11.45 -7.64 -11.08
N LEU A 80 -10.12 -7.57 -11.04
CA LEU A 80 -9.26 -7.59 -12.23
C LEU A 80 -9.01 -9.02 -12.79
N GLU A 81 -9.61 -10.04 -12.19
CA GLU A 81 -9.45 -11.47 -12.51
C GLU A 81 -7.99 -11.96 -12.40
N ILE A 82 -7.26 -11.44 -11.43
CA ILE A 82 -5.87 -11.85 -11.16
C ILE A 82 -5.82 -12.70 -9.89
N ASN A 83 -5.18 -13.86 -10.00
CA ASN A 83 -4.82 -14.67 -8.84
C ASN A 83 -3.62 -14.02 -8.14
N CYS A 84 -3.88 -13.20 -7.13
CA CYS A 84 -2.82 -12.69 -6.26
C CYS A 84 -3.07 -13.01 -4.79
N GLN A 85 -2.01 -12.96 -4.00
CA GLN A 85 -2.03 -13.00 -2.54
C GLN A 85 -1.16 -11.86 -2.01
N VAL A 86 -1.69 -11.07 -1.09
CA VAL A 86 -0.99 -9.92 -0.51
C VAL A 86 -0.75 -10.17 0.97
N ILE A 87 0.45 -9.85 1.46
CA ILE A 87 0.80 -9.91 2.88
C ILE A 87 1.46 -8.59 3.26
N TYR A 88 0.94 -7.93 4.29
CA TYR A 88 1.55 -6.72 4.83
C TYR A 88 2.44 -7.02 6.05
N ILE A 89 3.72 -6.68 5.94
CA ILE A 89 4.70 -6.72 7.02
C ILE A 89 5.12 -5.27 7.32
N PRO A 90 5.36 -4.88 8.59
CA PRO A 90 5.89 -3.54 8.89
C PRO A 90 7.14 -3.26 8.03
N ALA A 91 7.11 -2.13 7.31
CA ALA A 91 8.09 -1.68 6.31
C ALA A 91 8.09 -2.35 4.93
N VAL A 92 7.45 -3.51 4.72
CA VAL A 92 7.45 -4.21 3.42
C VAL A 92 6.11 -4.88 3.13
N MET A 93 5.58 -4.67 1.93
CA MET A 93 4.46 -5.43 1.39
C MET A 93 4.95 -6.50 0.42
N LEU A 94 4.42 -7.72 0.55
CA LEU A 94 4.66 -8.82 -0.36
C LEU A 94 3.40 -9.04 -1.19
N VAL A 95 3.58 -9.19 -2.50
CA VAL A 95 2.50 -9.52 -3.45
C VAL A 95 2.95 -10.72 -4.26
N SER A 96 2.25 -11.84 -4.10
CA SER A 96 2.46 -13.05 -4.89
C SER A 96 1.42 -13.12 -5.99
N PHE A 97 1.85 -13.27 -7.24
CA PHE A 97 0.99 -13.51 -8.39
C PHE A 97 1.10 -14.98 -8.79
N GLY A 98 -0.02 -15.70 -8.76
CA GLY A 98 -0.10 -17.07 -9.24
C GLY A 98 -0.53 -17.09 -10.71
N ASP A 99 0.25 -17.73 -11.57
CA ASP A 99 -0.20 -18.08 -12.91
C ASP A 99 -0.70 -19.53 -12.93
N SER A 100 -1.98 -19.71 -13.23
CA SER A 100 -2.59 -21.04 -13.34
C SER A 100 -2.16 -21.77 -14.61
N ALA A 101 -1.66 -21.06 -15.62
CA ALA A 101 -1.27 -21.66 -16.89
C ALA A 101 0.12 -22.29 -16.83
N THR A 102 1.05 -21.70 -16.07
CA THR A 102 2.46 -22.15 -15.98
C THR A 102 2.81 -22.80 -14.66
N HIS A 103 1.89 -22.84 -13.68
CA HIS A 103 2.15 -23.28 -12.31
C HIS A 103 3.32 -22.57 -11.63
N THR A 104 3.65 -21.36 -12.07
CA THR A 104 4.69 -20.52 -11.46
C THR A 104 4.07 -19.39 -10.65
N SER A 105 4.56 -19.19 -9.44
CA SER A 105 4.23 -18.03 -8.61
C SER A 105 5.35 -17.00 -8.68
N GLU A 106 5.02 -15.77 -9.09
CA GLU A 106 5.95 -14.65 -9.09
C GLU A 106 5.71 -13.79 -7.84
N VAL A 107 6.72 -13.67 -6.98
CA VAL A 107 6.64 -12.87 -5.75
C VAL A 107 7.32 -11.52 -5.96
N ARG A 108 6.61 -10.45 -5.63
CA ARG A 108 7.06 -9.06 -5.72
C ARG A 108 7.08 -8.41 -4.35
N PHE A 109 8.12 -7.63 -4.10
CA PHE A 109 8.35 -6.93 -2.85
C PHE A 109 8.21 -5.43 -3.08
N VAL A 110 7.39 -4.78 -2.26
CA VAL A 110 7.21 -3.33 -2.27
C VAL A 110 7.62 -2.79 -0.91
N ARG A 111 8.79 -2.16 -0.86
CA ARG A 111 9.29 -1.46 0.33
C ARG A 111 9.05 0.03 0.15
N GLN A 112 8.36 0.67 1.08
CA GLN A 112 8.18 2.13 1.10
C GLN A 112 8.28 2.63 2.53
N SER A 113 8.82 3.84 2.71
CA SER A 113 8.69 4.57 3.97
C SER A 113 7.24 5.02 4.15
N SER A 114 6.72 4.91 5.37
CA SER A 114 5.39 5.41 5.71
C SER A 114 5.41 6.94 5.68
N GLY A 115 4.80 7.53 4.66
CA GLY A 115 4.47 8.96 4.62
C GLY A 115 3.03 9.21 5.04
N LEU A 116 2.67 10.47 5.25
CA LEU A 116 1.31 10.89 5.58
C LEU A 116 0.91 12.08 4.71
N ASP A 117 0.10 11.81 3.68
CA ASP A 117 -0.42 12.83 2.76
C ASP A 117 -1.91 12.57 2.48
N LEU A 118 -2.80 13.08 3.33
CA LEU A 118 -4.24 12.80 3.23
C LEU A 118 -4.89 13.32 1.94
N GLY A 119 -4.38 14.43 1.39
CA GLY A 119 -4.87 14.98 0.13
C GLY A 119 -4.63 14.03 -1.04
N LYS A 120 -3.40 13.53 -1.15
CA LYS A 120 -3.00 12.55 -2.16
C LYS A 120 -3.66 11.19 -1.94
N LEU A 121 -3.82 10.80 -0.67
CA LEU A 121 -4.54 9.59 -0.29
C LEU A 121 -5.98 9.60 -0.85
N LYS A 122 -6.70 10.71 -0.69
CA LYS A 122 -8.06 10.86 -1.22
C LYS A 122 -8.07 10.69 -2.74
N THR A 123 -7.15 11.34 -3.45
CA THR A 123 -7.07 11.24 -4.92
C THR A 123 -6.72 9.82 -5.37
N ALA A 124 -5.80 9.13 -4.68
CA ALA A 124 -5.49 7.73 -4.96
C ALA A 124 -6.70 6.81 -4.74
N TYR A 125 -7.50 7.06 -3.69
CA TYR A 125 -8.77 6.36 -3.47
C TYR A 125 -9.80 6.61 -4.57
N MET A 126 -9.84 7.82 -5.15
CA MET A 126 -10.73 8.11 -6.27
C MET A 126 -10.32 7.34 -7.52
N ILE A 127 -9.03 7.31 -7.87
CA ILE A 127 -8.51 6.53 -9.00
C ILE A 127 -8.82 5.04 -8.82
N TYR A 128 -8.60 4.52 -7.60
CA TYR A 128 -8.96 3.15 -7.23
C TYR A 128 -10.44 2.85 -7.46
N TYR A 129 -11.32 3.71 -6.95
CA TYR A 129 -12.77 3.54 -7.10
C TYR A 129 -13.14 3.57 -8.58
N ASP A 130 -12.69 4.57 -9.34
CA ASP A 130 -13.02 4.69 -10.75
C ASP A 130 -12.49 3.51 -11.59
N THR A 131 -11.42 2.84 -11.16
CA THR A 131 -10.92 1.60 -11.80
C THR A 131 -11.82 0.39 -11.49
N ILE A 132 -12.32 0.25 -10.26
CA ILE A 132 -13.24 -0.85 -9.89
C ILE A 132 -14.60 -0.72 -10.57
N TYR A 133 -15.08 0.50 -10.72
CA TYR A 133 -16.36 0.79 -11.39
C TYR A 133 -16.21 0.95 -12.92
N ASP A 134 -15.05 0.56 -13.47
CA ASP A 134 -14.74 0.57 -14.91
C ASP A 134 -14.99 1.93 -15.60
N LYS A 135 -14.75 3.02 -14.88
CA LYS A 135 -14.81 4.39 -15.43
C LYS A 135 -13.52 4.81 -16.12
N ILE A 136 -12.39 4.21 -15.71
CA ILE A 136 -11.04 4.51 -16.20
C ILE A 136 -10.32 3.19 -16.50
N SER A 137 -9.56 3.16 -17.60
CA SER A 137 -8.75 2.00 -17.96
C SER A 137 -7.62 1.74 -16.96
N VAL A 138 -7.22 0.48 -16.79
CA VAL A 138 -6.14 0.10 -15.88
C VAL A 138 -4.82 0.80 -16.24
N THR A 139 -4.55 0.96 -17.53
CA THR A 139 -3.36 1.62 -18.06
C THR A 139 -3.35 3.10 -17.68
N ASP A 140 -4.47 3.82 -17.83
CA ASP A 140 -4.56 5.24 -17.49
C ASP A 140 -4.57 5.46 -15.98
N ALA A 141 -5.25 4.60 -15.23
CA ALA A 141 -5.22 4.62 -13.78
C ALA A 141 -3.79 4.42 -13.25
N SER A 142 -3.00 3.54 -13.90
CA SER A 142 -1.60 3.33 -13.55
C SER A 142 -0.73 4.57 -13.79
N LYS A 143 -0.99 5.32 -14.87
CA LYS A 143 -0.28 6.58 -15.17
C LYS A 143 -0.66 7.66 -14.16
N GLN A 144 -1.95 7.81 -13.85
CA GLN A 144 -2.41 8.78 -12.85
C GLN A 144 -1.82 8.51 -11.47
N LEU A 145 -1.67 7.23 -11.08
CA LEU A 145 -0.98 6.86 -9.84
C LEU A 145 0.50 7.26 -9.85
N ASP A 146 1.20 7.06 -10.97
CA ASP A 146 2.60 7.47 -11.12
C ASP A 146 2.74 8.99 -11.03
N ASP A 147 1.89 9.74 -11.74
CA ASP A 147 1.88 11.20 -11.71
C ASP A 147 1.62 11.74 -10.30
N LEU A 148 0.74 11.09 -9.55
CA LEU A 148 0.39 11.46 -8.18
C LEU A 148 1.53 11.16 -7.19
N MET A 149 2.30 10.09 -7.43
CA MET A 149 3.52 9.79 -6.68
C MET A 149 4.68 10.75 -7.03
N LEU A 150 4.78 11.20 -8.29
CA LEU A 150 5.77 12.16 -8.76
C LEU A 150 5.45 13.60 -8.35
N ALA A 151 4.16 13.92 -8.21
CA ALA A 151 3.74 15.23 -7.73
C ALA A 151 4.38 15.50 -6.36
N GLY A 152 5.04 16.65 -6.21
CA GLY A 152 5.60 17.08 -4.93
C GLY A 152 4.55 17.15 -3.82
N PRO A 153 4.95 17.22 -2.54
CA PRO A 153 4.00 17.40 -1.43
C PRO A 153 3.12 18.61 -1.74
N VAL A 154 1.79 18.44 -1.61
CA VAL A 154 0.82 19.55 -1.73
C VAL A 154 0.87 20.34 -0.42
N SER A 155 2.07 20.82 -0.07
CA SER A 155 2.23 21.89 0.90
C SER A 155 1.75 23.14 0.19
N GLY A 156 0.59 23.64 0.60
CA GLY A 156 0.02 24.91 0.14
C GLY A 156 0.96 26.07 0.46
N GLY A 157 2.03 26.21 -0.31
CA GLY A 157 2.80 27.43 -0.42
C GLY A 157 2.02 28.36 -1.32
N ARG A 158 1.25 29.27 -0.73
CA ARG A 158 0.88 30.51 -1.41
C ARG A 158 2.21 31.06 -1.95
N LYS A 159 2.35 31.13 -3.28
CA LYS A 159 3.42 31.90 -3.90
C LYS A 159 3.19 33.33 -3.43
N LEU A 160 3.87 33.73 -2.34
CA LEU A 160 4.03 35.14 -1.98
C LEU A 160 4.89 35.72 -3.09
N GLU A 161 4.22 36.08 -4.18
CA GLU A 161 4.72 37.01 -5.16
C GLU A 161 4.89 38.33 -4.41
N MET A 162 6.07 38.52 -3.85
CA MET A 162 6.48 39.82 -3.32
C MET A 162 6.62 40.72 -4.54
N VAL A 163 5.54 41.44 -4.86
CA VAL A 163 5.59 42.53 -5.82
C VAL A 163 6.51 43.57 -5.21
N ALA A 164 7.75 43.63 -5.70
CA ALA A 164 8.64 44.74 -5.47
C ALA A 164 8.01 45.98 -6.12
N PHE A 165 7.25 46.74 -5.33
CA PHE A 165 6.89 48.11 -5.69
C PHE A 165 8.11 49.00 -5.45
N GLY A 166 8.62 49.53 -6.55
CA GLY A 166 9.21 50.87 -6.72
C GLY A 166 10.14 51.41 -5.66
#